data_AF-A0A9D5EHU0-F1
#
_entry.id   AF-A0A9D5EHU0-F1
#
_cell.length_a   1.000
_cell.length_b   1.000
_cell.length_c   1.000
_cell.angle_alpha   90.00
_cell.angle_beta   90.00
_cell.angle_gamma   90.00
#
_symmetry.space_group_name_H-M   'P 1'
#
loop_
_entity.id
_entity.type
_entity.pdbx_description
1 polymer ?
#
loop_
_entity_poly.entity_id
_entity_poly.type
_entity_poly.pdbx_seq_one_letter_code
_entity_poly.pdbx_strand_id
1 'polypeptide(L)' 'MVLERDHHQCGICGSEDLRLEVDHIMPLARGDSNLRTVCLVCHQRRSSRFRRAD' A
#
# COMPACT_ATOMS: atom_id res chain seq x y z
N MET A 1 8.78 12.12 -3.20
CA MET A 1 8.00 10.94 -3.66
C MET A 1 7.32 10.24 -2.48
N VAL A 2 6.28 9.42 -2.68
CA VAL A 2 5.52 8.75 -1.58
C VAL A 2 6.42 7.87 -0.69
N LEU A 3 7.47 7.27 -1.25
CA LEU A 3 8.48 6.48 -0.52
C LEU A 3 9.26 7.29 0.53
N GLU A 4 9.65 8.52 0.20
CA GLU A 4 10.38 9.41 1.11
C GLU A 4 9.50 9.89 2.26
N ARG A 5 8.22 10.17 1.97
CA ARG A 5 7.20 10.49 3.00
C ARG A 5 7.03 9.34 3.98
N ASP A 6 7.00 8.10 3.47
CA ASP A 6 6.77 6.91 4.26
C ASP A 6 8.07 6.30 4.81
N HIS A 7 9.19 7.05 4.76
CA HIS A 7 10.50 6.65 5.29
C HIS A 7 11.05 5.33 4.74
N HIS A 8 10.68 4.95 3.52
CA HIS A 8 10.98 3.63 2.96
C HIS A 8 10.48 2.48 3.84
N GLN A 9 9.32 2.66 4.48
CA GLN A 9 8.69 1.65 5.31
C GLN A 9 7.30 1.30 4.77
N CYS A 10 6.87 0.07 5.03
CA CYS A 10 5.49 -0.33 4.79
C CYS A 10 4.55 0.44 5.74
N GLY A 11 3.66 1.27 5.20
CA GLY A 11 2.65 2.02 5.96
C GLY A 11 1.53 1.17 6.58
N ILE A 12 1.68 -0.16 6.62
CA ILE A 12 0.78 -1.10 7.30
C ILE A 12 1.52 -1.84 8.43
N CYS A 13 2.72 -2.38 8.16
CA CYS A 13 3.45 -3.19 9.14
C CYS A 13 4.79 -2.61 9.60
N GLY A 14 5.25 -1.49 9.02
CA GLY A 14 6.51 -0.83 9.36
C GLY A 14 7.78 -1.51 8.83
N SER A 15 7.67 -2.55 7.99
CA SER A 15 8.85 -3.24 7.46
C SER A 15 9.62 -2.37 6.45
N GLU A 16 10.93 -2.31 6.61
CA GLU A 16 11.86 -1.45 5.84
C GLU A 16 12.67 -2.24 4.79
N ASP A 17 12.80 -3.56 4.94
CA ASP A 17 13.70 -4.42 4.16
C ASP A 17 12.96 -5.37 3.21
N LEU A 18 11.88 -4.86 2.59
CA LEU A 18 11.05 -5.59 1.64
C LEU A 18 10.87 -4.77 0.37
N ARG A 19 10.62 -5.44 -0.76
CA ARG A 19 10.17 -4.73 -1.97
C ARG A 19 8.85 -4.03 -1.66
N LEU A 20 8.88 -2.70 -1.70
CA LEU A 20 7.75 -1.82 -1.45
C LEU A 20 7.07 -1.42 -2.76
N GLU A 21 5.75 -1.36 -2.73
CA GLU A 21 4.87 -0.95 -3.82
C GLU A 21 4.01 0.23 -3.36
N VAL A 22 3.53 1.03 -4.32
CA VAL A 22 2.60 2.13 -4.05
C VAL A 22 1.18 1.61 -4.22
N ASP A 23 0.37 1.70 -3.16
CA ASP A 23 -1.01 1.21 -3.10
C ASP A 23 -2.00 2.35 -2.80
N HIS A 24 -3.21 2.25 -3.35
CA HIS A 24 -4.27 3.23 -3.14
C HIS A 24 -5.02 2.94 -1.84
N ILE A 25 -5.10 3.91 -0.92
CA ILE A 25 -5.80 3.79 0.38
C ILE A 25 -7.31 3.57 0.15
N MET A 26 -7.93 4.26 -0.81
CA MET A 26 -9.35 4.14 -1.23
C MET A 26 -9.45 3.93 -2.74
N PRO A 27 -10.57 3.40 -3.28
CA PRO A 27 -10.81 3.35 -4.73
C PRO A 27 -10.58 4.72 -5.37
N LEU A 28 -10.02 4.73 -6.59
CA LEU A 28 -9.36 5.81 -7.36
C LEU A 28 -9.95 7.24 -7.35
N ALA A 29 -11.07 7.51 -6.69
CA ALA A 29 -11.78 8.79 -6.70
C ALA A 29 -11.20 9.92 -5.81
N ARG A 30 -10.05 9.75 -5.16
CA ARG A 30 -9.36 10.83 -4.41
C ARG A 30 -7.88 10.85 -4.78
N GLY A 31 -7.34 12.04 -5.09
CA GLY A 31 -6.00 12.29 -5.64
C GLY A 31 -4.81 11.88 -4.74
N ASP A 32 -3.64 12.45 -4.97
CA ASP A 32 -2.31 11.95 -4.51
C ASP A 32 -2.16 11.70 -2.99
N SER A 33 -2.98 12.33 -2.15
CA SER A 33 -3.06 12.02 -0.71
C SER A 33 -3.58 10.60 -0.40
N ASN A 34 -4.10 9.91 -1.41
CA ASN A 34 -4.69 8.59 -1.32
C ASN A 34 -3.69 7.46 -1.62
N LEU A 35 -2.40 7.75 -1.73
CA LEU A 35 -1.35 6.75 -1.97
C LEU A 35 -0.59 6.44 -0.67
N ARG A 36 -0.21 5.18 -0.48
CA ARG A 36 0.68 4.71 0.59
C ARG A 36 1.70 3.73 0.05
N THR A 37 2.82 3.63 0.73
CA THR A 37 3.83 2.59 0.50
C THR A 37 3.45 1.33 1.28
N VAL A 38 3.46 0.15 0.65
CA VAL A 38 3.18 -1.14 1.31
C VAL A 38 4.14 -2.21 0.83
N CYS A 39 4.45 -3.19 1.68
CA CYS A 39 5.19 -4.37 1.24
C CYS A 39 4.29 -5.33 0.45
N LEU A 40 4.91 -6.15 -0.41
CA LEU A 40 4.22 -7.16 -1.22
C LEU A 40 3.29 -8.07 -0.42
N VAL A 41 3.68 -8.46 0.81
CA VAL A 41 2.86 -9.30 1.69
C VAL A 41 1.58 -8.59 2.11
N CYS A 42 1.68 -7.31 2.52
CA CYS A 42 0.53 -6.52 2.91
C CYS A 42 -0.37 -6.20 1.71
N HIS A 43 0.20 -5.94 0.55
CA HIS A 43 -0.54 -5.73 -0.68
C HIS A 43 -1.36 -6.97 -1.07
N GLN A 44 -0.73 -8.16 -1.10
CA GLN A 44 -1.43 -9.42 -1.39
C GLN A 44 -2.53 -9.75 -0.38
N ARG A 45 -2.31 -9.50 0.92
CA ARG A 45 -3.33 -9.68 1.98
C ARG A 45 -4.53 -8.76 1.80
N ARG A 46 -4.32 -7.57 1.24
CA ARG A 46 -5.40 -6.64 0.93
C ARG A 46 -6.16 -7.09 -0.30
N SER A 47 -5.46 -7.48 -1.38
CA SER A 47 -6.07 -8.01 -2.60
C SER A 47 -6.84 -9.31 -2.36
N SER A 48 -6.40 -10.17 -1.42
CA SER A 48 -7.15 -11.37 -1.04
C SER A 48 -8.43 -11.05 -0.26
N ARG A 49 -8.48 -9.95 0.49
CA ARG A 49 -9.69 -9.43 1.15
C ARG A 49 -10.62 -8.68 0.18
N PHE A 50 -10.07 -8.16 -0.91
CA PHE A 50 -10.80 -7.45 -1.97
C PHE A 50 -11.13 -8.32 -3.21
N ARG A 51 -10.85 -9.63 -3.17
CA ARG A 51 -11.55 -10.57 -4.06
C ARG A 51 -13.01 -10.51 -3.69
N ARG A 52 -13.75 -9.69 -4.44
CA ARG A 52 -15.20 -9.71 -4.49
C ARG A 52 -15.60 -11.19 -4.61
N ALA A 53 -16.32 -11.67 -3.60
CA ALA A 53 -17.28 -12.73 -3.83
C ALA A 53 -18.34 -12.11 -4.75
N ASP A 54 -18.15 -12.31 -6.05
CA ASP A 54 -19.14 -12.18 -7.12
C ASP A 54 -19.15 -13.55 -7.81
#